data_AF-A0A924GL71-F1
#
_entry.id   AF-A0A924GL71-F1
#
_cell.length_a   1.000
_cell.length_b   1.000
_cell.length_c   1.000
_cell.angle_alpha   90.00
_cell.angle_beta   90.00
_cell.angle_gamma   90.00
#
_symmetry.space_group_name_H-M   'P 1'
#
loop_
_entity.id
_entity.type
_entity.pdbx_description
1 polymer ?
#
loop_
_entity_poly.entity_id
_entity_poly.type
_entity_poly.pdbx_seq_one_letter_code
_entity_poly.pdbx_strand_id
1 'polypeptide(L)'
;IYGVAWTPEPYVVDEEATIALRAQTRKDRIARGKPYHEFVEEFVKAEPPKELLYYGSWGQDDDEELIATHWGGLEPERVKGKLSELPLIMVPDRRVLKIGQLEQRVLELEQKYGEEVVHKS
;
A
#
# COMPACT_ATOMS: atom_id res chain seq x y z
N ILE A 1 12.48 1.26 -20.98
CA ILE A 1 13.32 0.36 -20.16
C ILE A 1 14.77 0.37 -20.64
N TYR A 2 15.08 -0.14 -21.85
CA TYR A 2 16.45 -0.28 -22.34
C TYR A 2 17.07 0.98 -22.98
N GLY A 3 16.24 1.98 -23.33
CA GLY A 3 16.70 3.18 -24.02
C GLY A 3 17.34 2.87 -25.38
N VAL A 4 16.78 1.93 -26.13
CA VAL A 4 17.25 1.55 -27.48
C VAL A 4 16.24 2.05 -28.50
N ALA A 5 16.73 2.77 -29.50
CA ALA A 5 15.98 3.20 -30.66
C ALA A 5 16.25 2.21 -31.82
N TRP A 6 15.21 1.88 -32.57
CA TRP A 6 15.28 0.91 -33.65
C TRP A 6 14.21 1.22 -34.72
N THR A 7 14.44 0.79 -35.95
CA THR A 7 13.52 1.03 -37.06
C THR A 7 12.46 -0.07 -37.18
N PRO A 8 11.17 0.26 -37.37
CA PRO A 8 10.05 -0.69 -37.32
C PRO A 8 10.20 -1.89 -38.28
N GLU A 9 10.91 -1.71 -39.39
CA GLU A 9 11.38 -2.79 -40.27
C GLU A 9 12.76 -2.35 -40.81
N PRO A 10 13.83 -3.15 -40.72
CA PRO A 10 13.94 -4.55 -40.29
C PRO A 10 14.40 -4.72 -38.83
N TYR A 11 13.94 -3.89 -37.89
CA TYR A 11 14.33 -3.96 -36.47
C TYR A 11 15.82 -3.69 -36.20
N VAL A 12 16.44 -2.89 -37.06
CA VAL A 12 17.85 -2.53 -36.91
C VAL A 12 17.98 -1.41 -35.89
N VAL A 13 18.97 -1.54 -35.01
CA VAL A 13 19.27 -0.53 -33.99
C VAL A 13 19.75 0.74 -34.67
N ASP A 14 19.14 1.86 -34.29
CA ASP A 14 19.68 3.17 -34.59
C ASP A 14 20.67 3.53 -33.49
N GLU A 15 21.96 3.48 -33.82
CA GLU A 15 23.05 3.70 -32.87
C GLU A 15 23.05 5.13 -32.32
N GLU A 16 22.92 6.13 -33.18
CA GLU A 16 22.95 7.54 -32.79
C GLU A 16 21.75 7.90 -31.92
N ALA A 17 20.54 7.50 -32.34
CA ALA A 17 19.33 7.74 -31.56
C ALA A 17 19.35 6.98 -30.23
N THR A 18 19.94 5.79 -30.18
CA THR A 18 20.14 5.03 -28.93
C THR A 18 21.09 5.75 -27.99
N ILE A 19 22.21 6.28 -28.48
CA ILE A 19 23.17 7.05 -27.67
C ILE A 19 22.47 8.29 -27.09
N ALA A 20 21.75 9.04 -27.92
CA ALA A 20 21.02 10.23 -27.50
C ALA A 20 19.96 9.89 -26.43
N LEU A 21 19.17 8.82 -26.66
CA LEU A 21 18.12 8.38 -25.74
C LEU A 21 18.70 7.93 -24.38
N ARG A 22 19.83 7.23 -24.37
CA ARG A 22 20.51 6.83 -23.12
C ARG A 22 21.11 8.03 -22.39
N ALA A 23 21.70 8.98 -23.12
CA ALA A 23 22.24 10.21 -22.55
C ALA A 23 21.13 11.03 -21.89
N GLN A 24 19.98 11.17 -22.55
CA GLN A 24 18.81 11.84 -21.98
C GLN A 24 18.27 11.09 -20.77
N THR A 25 18.10 9.76 -20.87
CA THR A 25 17.64 8.92 -19.74
C THR A 25 18.54 9.08 -18.51
N ARG A 26 19.86 9.22 -18.70
CA ARG A 26 20.80 9.48 -17.59
C ARG A 26 20.56 10.84 -16.97
N LYS A 27 20.36 11.90 -17.76
CA LYS A 27 20.02 13.24 -17.27
C LYS A 27 18.69 13.21 -16.50
N ASP A 28 17.68 12.54 -17.04
CA ASP A 28 16.36 12.41 -16.39
C ASP A 28 16.43 11.62 -15.08
N ARG A 29 17.34 10.63 -14.97
CA ARG A 29 17.59 9.88 -13.73
C ARG A 29 18.22 10.76 -12.66
N ILE A 30 19.20 11.56 -13.05
CA ILE A 30 19.86 12.51 -12.14
C ILE A 30 18.87 13.56 -11.68
N ALA A 31 18.07 14.13 -12.60
CA ALA A 31 17.11 15.17 -12.29
C ALA A 31 15.98 14.73 -11.34
N ARG A 32 15.53 13.46 -11.44
CA ARG A 32 14.49 12.91 -10.55
C ARG A 32 15.04 12.26 -9.28
N GLY A 33 16.35 11.99 -9.24
CA GLY A 33 16.98 11.35 -8.09
C GLY A 33 17.01 12.32 -6.91
N LYS A 34 16.78 11.81 -5.70
CA LYS A 34 16.96 12.55 -4.45
C LYS A 34 18.22 12.02 -3.74
N PRO A 35 18.93 12.85 -2.97
CA PRO A 35 19.92 12.37 -2.02
C PRO A 35 19.33 11.26 -1.12
N TYR A 36 20.15 10.27 -0.77
CA TYR A 36 19.67 9.08 -0.06
C TYR A 36 18.98 9.43 1.27
N HIS A 37 19.55 10.35 2.05
CA HIS A 37 18.99 10.75 3.34
C HIS A 37 17.62 11.44 3.18
N GLU A 38 17.47 12.36 2.21
CA GLU A 38 16.18 13.00 1.91
C GLU A 38 15.13 11.98 1.45
N PHE A 39 15.54 10.98 0.65
CA PHE A 39 14.65 9.89 0.25
C PHE A 39 14.18 9.07 1.46
N VAL A 40 15.09 8.70 2.36
CA VAL A 40 14.76 7.92 3.56
C VAL A 40 13.79 8.69 4.45
N GLU A 41 14.02 9.98 4.69
CA GLU A 41 13.14 10.84 5.50
C GLU A 41 11.71 10.90 4.94
N GLU A 42 11.55 10.92 3.62
CA GLU A 42 10.23 11.00 2.99
C GLU A 42 9.56 9.63 2.85
N PHE A 43 10.34 8.60 2.53
CA PHE A 43 9.87 7.26 2.18
C PHE A 43 9.62 6.36 3.38
N VAL A 44 10.49 6.38 4.39
CA VAL A 44 10.34 5.54 5.59
C VAL A 44 9.18 6.07 6.43
N LYS A 45 8.23 5.17 6.73
CA LYS A 45 7.08 5.48 7.59
C LYS A 45 7.22 4.73 8.91
N ALA A 46 7.02 5.45 10.01
CA ALA A 46 7.03 4.88 11.36
C ALA A 46 5.97 3.77 11.53
N GLU A 47 4.85 3.87 10.82
CA GLU A 47 3.75 2.91 10.89
C GLU A 47 3.25 2.52 9.49
N PRO A 48 2.67 1.31 9.35
CA PRO A 48 2.06 0.87 8.11
C PRO A 48 0.75 1.62 7.82
N PRO A 49 0.35 1.75 6.54
CA PRO A 49 -0.92 2.35 6.15
C PRO A 49 -2.12 1.75 6.88
N LYS A 50 -3.05 2.60 7.34
CA LYS A 50 -4.19 2.23 8.21
C LYS A 50 -5.15 1.23 7.55
N GLU A 51 -5.26 1.27 6.24
CA GLU A 51 -6.07 0.39 5.42
C GLU A 51 -5.55 -1.05 5.36
N LEU A 52 -4.30 -1.31 5.78
CA LEU A 52 -3.78 -2.67 5.87
C LEU A 52 -4.40 -3.39 7.07
N LEU A 53 -5.31 -4.31 6.74
CA LEU A 53 -6.00 -5.19 7.69
C LEU A 53 -5.03 -6.03 8.52
N TYR A 54 -3.94 -6.47 7.90
CA TYR A 54 -2.87 -7.22 8.55
C TYR A 54 -1.56 -6.96 7.81
N TYR A 55 -0.51 -6.62 8.56
CA TYR A 55 0.83 -6.38 8.03
C TYR A 55 1.92 -7.18 8.77
N GLY A 56 1.57 -7.92 9.83
CA GLY A 56 2.56 -8.61 10.67
C GLY A 56 3.28 -7.63 11.59
N SER A 57 4.61 -7.80 11.73
CA SER A 57 5.49 -6.87 12.45
C SER A 57 5.92 -5.71 11.56
N TRP A 58 6.09 -4.53 12.15
CA TRP A 58 6.52 -3.32 11.43
C TRP A 58 7.61 -2.60 12.21
N GLY A 59 8.64 -2.12 11.50
CA GLY A 59 9.86 -1.59 12.09
C GLY A 59 10.91 -2.69 12.31
N GLN A 60 12.18 -2.33 12.16
CA GLN A 60 13.35 -3.22 12.38
C GLN A 60 14.30 -2.62 13.43
N ASP A 61 13.95 -1.48 14.02
CA ASP A 61 14.85 -0.76 14.94
C ASP A 61 14.84 -1.36 16.34
N ASP A 62 13.78 -2.11 16.69
CA ASP A 62 13.64 -2.81 17.97
C ASP A 62 13.01 -4.18 17.73
N ASP A 63 13.79 -5.25 17.93
CA ASP A 63 13.33 -6.64 17.80
C ASP A 63 12.42 -7.06 18.98
N GLU A 64 12.36 -6.27 20.06
CA GLU A 64 11.52 -6.55 21.22
C GLU A 64 10.12 -5.94 21.10
N GLU A 65 9.94 -4.87 20.31
CA GLU A 65 8.66 -4.19 20.13
C GLU A 65 8.03 -4.51 18.76
N LEU A 66 6.76 -4.93 18.79
CA LEU A 66 5.99 -5.22 17.59
C LEU A 66 4.82 -4.25 17.50
N ILE A 67 4.64 -3.65 16.32
CA ILE A 67 3.36 -3.06 15.94
C ILE A 67 2.54 -4.16 15.25
N ALA A 68 1.28 -4.34 15.64
CA ALA A 68 0.34 -5.27 15.01
C ALA A 68 -1.06 -4.68 14.86
N THR A 69 -1.94 -5.39 14.13
CA THR A 69 -3.38 -5.07 14.06
C THR A 69 -4.16 -6.07 14.90
N HIS A 70 -4.84 -5.59 15.95
CA HIS A 70 -5.75 -6.38 16.77
C HIS A 70 -7.20 -6.21 16.29
N TRP A 71 -7.98 -7.30 16.34
CA TRP A 71 -9.38 -7.35 15.93
C TRP A 71 -10.27 -7.80 17.08
N GLY A 72 -10.36 -6.97 18.13
CA GLY A 72 -11.20 -7.24 19.30
C GLY A 72 -12.66 -6.79 19.15
N GLY A 73 -12.99 -6.06 18.09
CA GLY A 73 -14.32 -5.51 17.83
C GLY A 73 -14.61 -5.35 16.34
N LEU A 74 -15.58 -4.48 16.00
CA LEU A 74 -16.00 -4.20 14.62
C LEU A 74 -14.89 -3.52 13.78
N GLU A 75 -13.99 -2.80 14.43
CA GLU A 75 -12.94 -2.01 13.78
C GLU A 75 -11.53 -2.52 14.15
N PRO A 76 -10.55 -2.44 13.21
CA PRO A 76 -9.16 -2.79 13.49
C PRO A 76 -8.51 -1.78 14.43
N GLU A 77 -7.81 -2.28 15.44
CA GLU A 77 -7.05 -1.48 16.39
C GLU A 77 -5.54 -1.68 16.18
N ARG A 78 -4.77 -0.60 16.22
CA ARG A 78 -3.30 -0.66 16.22
C ARG A 78 -2.80 -0.89 17.64
N VAL A 79 -2.00 -1.93 17.82
CA VAL A 79 -1.36 -2.26 19.10
C VAL A 79 0.16 -2.24 18.92
N LYS A 80 0.89 -1.75 19.92
CA LYS A 80 2.35 -1.70 19.95
C LYS A 80 2.85 -2.21 21.30
N GLY A 81 3.82 -3.12 21.30
CA GLY A 81 4.45 -3.60 22.53
C GLY A 81 5.19 -4.93 22.34
N LYS A 82 5.66 -5.52 23.44
CA LYS A 82 6.32 -6.82 23.41
C LYS A 82 5.33 -7.94 23.08
N LEU A 83 5.80 -9.01 22.43
CA LEU A 83 4.92 -10.13 22.06
C LEU A 83 4.13 -10.70 23.27
N SER A 84 4.72 -10.72 24.45
CA SER A 84 4.07 -11.18 25.69
C SER A 84 2.99 -10.25 26.22
N GLU A 85 2.98 -8.99 25.79
CA GLU A 85 2.05 -7.94 26.22
C GLU A 85 0.93 -7.70 25.20
N LEU A 86 1.15 -8.13 23.95
CA LEU A 86 0.16 -7.99 22.89
C LEU A 86 -1.04 -8.93 23.10
N PRO A 87 -2.26 -8.46 22.80
CA PRO A 87 -3.43 -9.34 22.76
C PRO A 87 -3.28 -10.38 21.65
N LEU A 88 -4.05 -11.47 21.73
CA LEU A 88 -4.06 -12.49 20.68
C LEU A 88 -4.51 -11.85 19.35
N ILE A 89 -3.61 -11.87 18.37
CA ILE A 89 -3.86 -11.29 17.06
C ILE A 89 -4.60 -12.30 16.19
N MET A 90 -5.91 -12.10 16.05
CA MET A 90 -6.78 -12.88 15.15
C MET A 90 -7.13 -12.04 13.92
N VAL A 91 -6.98 -12.62 12.73
CA VAL A 91 -7.42 -11.97 11.49
C VAL A 91 -8.90 -12.30 11.26
N PRO A 92 -9.75 -11.30 10.96
CA PRO A 92 -11.18 -11.53 10.74
C PRO A 92 -11.40 -12.34 9.45
N ASP A 93 -12.47 -13.12 9.41
CA ASP A 93 -12.86 -13.83 8.20
C ASP A 93 -13.18 -12.81 7.08
N ARG A 94 -12.57 -13.01 5.90
CA ARG A 94 -12.80 -12.18 4.70
C ARG A 94 -14.28 -12.04 4.36
N ARG A 95 -15.11 -13.03 4.69
CA ARG A 95 -16.56 -13.01 4.48
C ARG A 95 -17.24 -11.97 5.36
N VAL A 96 -16.86 -11.87 6.64
CA VAL A 96 -17.38 -10.88 7.59
C VAL A 96 -17.03 -9.47 7.12
N LEU A 97 -15.78 -9.26 6.70
CA LEU A 97 -15.35 -7.98 6.11
C LEU A 97 -16.16 -7.62 4.85
N LYS A 98 -16.43 -8.61 3.99
CA LYS A 98 -17.21 -8.39 2.77
C LYS A 98 -18.66 -8.06 3.09
N ILE A 99 -19.26 -8.70 4.08
CA ILE A 99 -20.63 -8.43 4.54
C ILE A 99 -20.72 -6.99 5.03
N GLY A 100 -19.83 -6.55 5.93
CA GLY A 100 -19.85 -5.17 6.43
C GLY A 100 -19.70 -4.11 5.32
N GLN A 101 -18.86 -4.36 4.32
CA GLN A 101 -18.76 -3.48 3.14
C GLN A 101 -20.05 -3.43 2.32
N LEU A 102 -20.72 -4.57 2.14
CA LEU A 102 -21.97 -4.64 1.41
C LEU A 102 -23.11 -3.97 2.18
N GLU A 103 -23.17 -4.14 3.50
CA GLU A 103 -24.15 -3.48 4.37
C GLU A 103 -24.00 -1.95 4.32
N GLN A 104 -22.77 -1.43 4.42
CA GLN A 104 -22.50 0.01 4.24
C GLN A 104 -22.94 0.50 2.87
N ARG A 105 -22.68 -0.28 1.81
CA ARG A 105 -23.11 0.08 0.46
C ARG A 105 -24.62 0.06 0.30
N VAL A 106 -25.30 -0.89 0.93
CA VAL A 106 -26.77 -0.99 0.94
C VAL A 106 -27.36 0.24 1.63
N LEU A 107 -26.87 0.59 2.83
CA LEU A 107 -27.30 1.79 3.56
C LEU A 107 -27.11 3.07 2.75
N GLU A 108 -25.98 3.21 2.06
CA GLU A 108 -25.73 4.36 1.18
C GLU A 108 -26.76 4.45 0.03
N LEU A 109 -27.12 3.31 -0.56
CA LEU A 109 -28.12 3.25 -1.63
C LEU A 109 -29.53 3.53 -1.10
N GLU A 110 -29.90 2.94 0.02
CA GLU A 110 -31.19 3.18 0.69
C GLU A 110 -31.37 4.66 0.99
N GLN A 111 -30.35 5.31 1.56
CA GLN A 111 -30.35 6.76 1.80
C GLN A 111 -30.46 7.57 0.50
N LYS A 112 -29.75 7.16 -0.56
CA LYS A 112 -29.77 7.85 -1.86
C LYS A 112 -31.14 7.78 -2.53
N TYR A 113 -31.86 6.68 -2.38
CA TYR A 113 -33.15 6.44 -3.03
C TYR A 113 -34.36 6.66 -2.11
N GLY A 114 -34.13 6.95 -0.83
CA GLY A 114 -35.20 7.19 0.16
C GLY A 114 -35.97 5.92 0.51
N GLU A 115 -35.32 4.75 0.44
CA GLU A 115 -35.92 3.47 0.78
C GLU A 115 -35.74 3.20 2.29
N GLU A 116 -36.84 2.99 3.01
CA GLU A 116 -36.79 2.55 4.42
C GLU A 116 -36.91 1.03 4.50
N VAL A 117 -35.80 0.37 4.82
CA VAL A 117 -35.73 -1.09 4.99
C VAL A 117 -35.46 -1.43 6.45
N VAL A 118 -36.21 -2.38 7.01
CA VAL A 118 -36.00 -2.86 8.38
C VAL A 118 -34.92 -3.95 8.37
N HIS A 119 -33.72 -3.58 8.81
CA HIS A 119 -32.62 -4.53 9.00
C HIS A 119 -32.78 -5.30 10.31
N LYS A 120 -32.63 -6.62 10.28
CA LYS A 120 -32.55 -7.44 11.50
C LYS A 120 -31.12 -7.38 12.04
N SER A 121 -30.97 -6.88 13.27
CA SER A 121 -29.74 -6.91 14.08
C SER A 121 -29.29 -8.33 14.39
#